data_AF-A0A846Q1V1-F1
#
_entry.id   AF-A0A846Q1V1-F1
#
_cell.length_a   1.000
_cell.length_b   1.000
_cell.length_c   1.000
_cell.angle_alpha   90.00
_cell.angle_beta   90.00
_cell.angle_gamma   90.00
#
_symmetry.space_group_name_H-M   'P 1'
#
loop_
_entity.id
_entity.type
_entity.pdbx_description
1 polymer ?
#
loop_
_entity_poly.entity_id
_entity_poly.type
_entity_poly.pdbx_seq_one_letter_code
_entity_poly.pdbx_strand_id
1 'polypeptide(L)'
;MLEVQRVFIADIREQSLDIAESCGLKGIYALSSEVERNGPYDLIVEAAGYAKALHTALKNVEHNGRIVVIGRDTGDLVLPNSLFEQFMRKEALIQGCWGYSIREERKLVSDVLRRNL
;
A
#
# COMPACT_ATOMS: atom_id res chain seq x y z
N MET A 1 4.64 -0.58 -17.71
CA MET A 1 3.88 0.29 -16.81
C MET A 1 2.61 -0.48 -16.47
N LEU A 2 2.35 -0.78 -15.20
CA LEU A 2 1.08 -1.42 -14.82
C LEU A 2 -0.03 -0.39 -15.03
N GLU A 3 -1.06 -0.75 -15.80
CA GLU A 3 -2.26 0.07 -15.89
C GLU A 3 -3.12 -0.24 -14.67
N VAL A 4 -3.17 0.70 -13.73
CA VAL A 4 -3.93 0.53 -12.49
C VAL A 4 -5.42 0.66 -12.81
N GLN A 5 -6.15 -0.45 -12.70
CA GLN A 5 -7.60 -0.48 -12.96
C GLN A 5 -8.42 0.04 -11.77
N ARG A 6 -7.92 -0.15 -10.55
CA ARG A 6 -8.62 0.22 -9.32
C ARG A 6 -7.61 0.52 -8.21
N VAL A 7 -7.91 1.55 -7.42
CA VAL A 7 -7.13 1.93 -6.24
C VAL A 7 -8.01 1.76 -5.01
N PHE A 8 -7.47 1.11 -3.97
CA PHE A 8 -8.07 1.07 -2.65
C PHE A 8 -7.20 1.88 -1.69
N ILE A 9 -7.83 2.73 -0.90
CA ILE A 9 -7.16 3.58 0.09
C ILE A 9 -7.74 3.19 1.45
N ALA A 10 -6.86 2.79 2.36
CA ALA A 10 -7.26 2.31 3.67
C ALA A 10 -6.53 3.05 4.79
N ASP A 11 -7.28 3.45 5.80
CA ASP A 11 -6.76 4.07 7.02
C ASP A 11 -7.63 3.59 8.22
N ILE A 12 -7.12 3.78 9.44
CA ILE A 12 -7.90 3.58 10.66
C ILE A 12 -8.78 4.79 10.98
N ARG A 13 -8.49 5.96 10.42
CA ARG A 13 -9.19 7.23 10.65
C ARG A 13 -10.02 7.61 9.44
N GLU A 14 -11.31 7.83 9.65
CA GLU A 14 -12.23 8.36 8.63
C GLU A 14 -11.73 9.71 8.08
N GLN A 15 -11.17 10.58 8.94
CA GLN A 15 -10.67 11.88 8.49
C GLN A 15 -9.53 11.78 7.47
N SER A 16 -8.66 10.75 7.56
CA SER A 16 -7.64 10.51 6.53
C SER A 16 -8.27 10.15 5.19
N LEU A 17 -9.38 9.40 5.22
CA LEU A 17 -10.10 8.97 4.02
C LEU A 17 -10.79 10.17 3.36
N ASP A 18 -11.42 11.04 4.14
CA ASP A 18 -12.02 12.30 3.65
C ASP A 18 -10.97 13.17 2.96
N ILE A 19 -9.78 13.32 3.56
CA ILE A 19 -8.67 14.06 2.95
C ILE A 19 -8.26 13.40 1.64
N ALA A 20 -8.08 12.07 1.64
CA ALA A 20 -7.67 11.35 0.45
C ALA A 20 -8.73 11.39 -0.68
N GLU A 21 -10.01 11.47 -0.35
CA GLU A 21 -11.11 11.74 -1.28
C GLU A 21 -11.04 13.16 -1.84
N SER A 22 -10.80 14.15 -0.98
CA SER A 22 -10.66 15.55 -1.39
C SER A 22 -9.46 15.80 -2.32
N CYS A 23 -8.43 14.94 -2.26
CA CYS A 23 -7.29 14.96 -3.18
C CYS A 23 -7.63 14.50 -4.61
N GLY A 24 -8.86 14.08 -4.89
CA GLY A 24 -9.34 13.73 -6.23
C GLY A 24 -8.84 12.38 -6.75
N LEU A 25 -8.30 11.53 -5.89
CA LEU A 25 -7.93 10.16 -6.25
C LEU A 25 -9.22 9.36 -6.53
N LYS A 26 -9.36 8.80 -7.73
CA LYS A 26 -10.48 7.90 -8.00
C LYS A 26 -10.16 6.54 -7.38
N GLY A 27 -10.69 6.29 -6.19
CA GLY A 27 -10.46 5.05 -5.44
C GLY A 27 -11.64 4.62 -4.59
N ILE A 28 -11.52 3.44 -4.00
CA ILE A 28 -12.41 2.95 -2.95
C ILE A 28 -11.75 3.27 -1.61
N TYR A 29 -12.44 4.07 -0.80
CA TYR A 29 -12.02 4.48 0.53
C TYR A 29 -12.66 3.54 1.55
N ALA A 30 -11.85 2.90 2.36
CA ALA A 30 -12.33 1.89 3.30
C ALA A 30 -11.59 1.99 4.63
N LEU A 31 -12.28 1.67 5.72
CA LEU A 31 -11.57 1.49 6.98
C LEU A 31 -10.64 0.27 6.88
N SER A 32 -9.52 0.30 7.59
CA SER A 32 -8.55 -0.80 7.58
C SER A 32 -9.14 -2.16 7.96
N SER A 33 -10.23 -2.16 8.75
CA SER A 33 -11.02 -3.35 9.12
C SER A 33 -11.77 -4.00 7.95
N GLU A 34 -11.86 -3.31 6.82
CA GLU A 34 -12.61 -3.75 5.64
C GLU A 34 -11.70 -4.22 4.50
N VAL A 35 -10.39 -4.01 4.64
CA VAL A 35 -9.39 -4.37 3.61
C VAL A 35 -9.41 -5.87 3.31
N GLU A 36 -9.57 -6.70 4.35
CA GLU A 36 -9.66 -8.16 4.23
C GLU A 36 -10.88 -8.63 3.41
N ARG A 37 -11.95 -7.83 3.33
CA ARG A 37 -13.16 -8.19 2.56
C ARG A 37 -13.06 -7.88 1.08
N ASN A 38 -12.12 -7.02 0.70
CA ASN A 38 -12.03 -6.46 -0.65
C ASN A 38 -10.78 -6.91 -1.42
N GLY A 39 -9.85 -7.61 -0.75
CA GLY A 39 -8.71 -8.24 -1.40
C GLY A 39 -9.10 -9.53 -2.15
N PRO A 40 -8.13 -10.20 -2.77
CA PRO A 40 -6.70 -9.88 -2.78
C PRO A 40 -6.31 -8.72 -3.73
N TYR A 41 -5.08 -8.20 -3.58
CA TYR A 41 -4.54 -7.07 -4.35
C TYR A 41 -3.21 -7.42 -5.04
N ASP A 42 -3.05 -7.00 -6.29
CA ASP A 42 -1.82 -7.23 -7.07
C ASP A 42 -0.62 -6.42 -6.54
N LEU A 43 -0.89 -5.20 -6.07
CA LEU A 43 0.10 -4.27 -5.54
C LEU A 43 -0.46 -3.60 -4.28
N ILE A 44 0.30 -3.66 -3.20
CA ILE A 44 0.00 -3.01 -1.92
C ILE A 44 1.14 -2.06 -1.59
N VAL A 45 0.80 -0.84 -1.17
CA VAL A 45 1.76 0.13 -0.63
C VAL A 45 1.49 0.28 0.86
N GLU A 46 2.37 -0.27 1.69
CA GLU A 46 2.31 -0.12 3.16
C GLU A 46 2.97 1.19 3.55
N ALA A 47 2.14 2.17 3.93
CA ALA A 47 2.56 3.53 4.26
C ALA A 47 2.30 3.95 5.71
N ALA A 48 1.62 3.12 6.49
CA ALA A 48 1.27 3.41 7.87
C ALA A 48 2.46 3.19 8.81
N GLY A 49 3.38 2.28 8.47
CA GLY A 49 4.56 2.00 9.29
C GLY A 49 4.18 1.34 10.61
N TYR A 50 3.23 0.41 10.56
CA TYR A 50 2.76 -0.30 11.75
C TYR A 50 2.63 -1.79 11.45
N ALA A 51 3.13 -2.65 12.35
CA ALA A 51 3.12 -4.10 12.18
C ALA A 51 1.77 -4.67 11.74
N LYS A 52 0.64 -4.19 12.31
CA LYS A 52 -0.69 -4.66 11.91
C LYS A 52 -1.04 -4.33 10.46
N ALA A 53 -0.61 -3.17 9.95
CA ALA A 53 -0.85 -2.79 8.55
C ALA A 53 -0.06 -3.71 7.60
N LEU A 54 1.21 -4.00 7.93
CA LEU A 54 2.00 -4.95 7.16
C LEU A 54 1.42 -6.37 7.24
N HIS A 55 0.89 -6.78 8.39
CA HIS A 55 0.22 -8.08 8.50
C HIS A 55 -1.01 -8.17 7.60
N THR A 56 -1.83 -7.12 7.58
CA THR A 56 -2.97 -7.02 6.66
C THR A 56 -2.51 -7.07 5.21
N ALA A 57 -1.40 -6.40 4.85
CA ALA A 57 -0.84 -6.47 3.50
C ALA A 57 -0.44 -7.90 3.12
N LEU A 58 0.29 -8.62 3.98
CA LEU A 58 0.70 -10.01 3.75
C LEU A 58 -0.48 -10.97 3.58
N LYS A 59 -1.56 -10.76 4.37
CA LYS A 59 -2.80 -11.53 4.23
C LYS A 59 -3.54 -11.26 2.92
N ASN A 60 -3.44 -10.05 2.38
CA ASN A 60 -4.27 -9.60 1.25
C ASN A 60 -3.51 -9.44 -0.07
N VAL A 61 -2.20 -9.63 -0.11
CA VAL A 61 -1.48 -9.68 -1.38
C VAL A 61 -1.95 -10.90 -2.19
N GLU A 62 -2.13 -10.73 -3.49
CA GLU A 62 -2.45 -11.83 -4.42
C GLU A 62 -1.23 -12.73 -4.65
N HIS A 63 -1.44 -13.92 -5.20
CA HIS A 63 -0.37 -14.77 -5.71
C HIS A 63 0.49 -14.01 -6.71
N ASN A 64 1.81 -14.09 -6.57
CA ASN A 64 2.80 -13.33 -7.33
C ASN A 64 2.64 -11.80 -7.21
N GLY A 65 1.84 -11.33 -6.26
CA GLY A 65 1.64 -9.91 -5.98
C GLY A 65 2.83 -9.27 -5.26
N ARG A 66 2.75 -7.95 -5.09
CA ARG A 66 3.84 -7.15 -4.54
C ARG A 66 3.36 -6.27 -3.38
N ILE A 67 4.19 -6.20 -2.35
CA ILE A 67 4.07 -5.27 -1.24
C ILE A 67 5.27 -4.33 -1.28
N VAL A 68 5.02 -3.03 -1.39
CA VAL A 68 6.04 -2.00 -1.25
C VAL A 68 5.89 -1.36 0.13
N VAL A 69 6.95 -1.39 0.92
CA VAL A 69 6.97 -0.82 2.27
C VAL A 69 7.68 0.53 2.24
N ILE A 70 6.95 1.58 2.59
CA ILE A 70 7.47 2.95 2.80
C ILE A 70 7.25 3.44 4.23
N GLY A 71 6.28 2.86 4.93
CA GLY A 71 5.99 3.15 6.32
C GLY A 71 7.18 2.81 7.23
N ARG A 72 7.39 3.64 8.25
CA ARG A 72 8.47 3.46 9.22
C ARG A 72 7.87 3.15 10.57
N ASP A 73 7.98 1.89 11.00
CA ASP A 73 7.71 1.51 12.38
C ASP A 73 8.92 1.88 13.25
N THR A 74 8.68 2.21 14.51
CA THR A 74 9.74 2.47 15.51
C THR A 74 9.94 1.30 16.45
N GLY A 75 9.09 0.26 16.38
CA GLY A 75 9.19 -0.96 17.20
C GLY A 75 9.58 -2.21 16.41
N ASP A 76 9.67 -3.34 17.13
CA ASP A 76 9.94 -4.64 16.51
C ASP A 76 8.78 -5.09 15.63
N LEU A 77 9.11 -5.60 14.44
CA LEU A 77 8.17 -6.27 13.56
C LEU A 77 8.25 -7.79 13.82
N VAL A 78 7.22 -8.33 14.49
CA VAL A 78 7.09 -9.76 14.75
C VAL A 78 6.12 -10.38 13.76
N LEU A 79 6.64 -11.21 12.84
CA LEU A 79 5.83 -11.92 11.86
C LEU A 79 5.44 -13.32 12.34
N PRO A 80 4.14 -13.64 12.53
CA PRO A 80 3.73 -14.99 12.91
C PRO A 80 4.05 -16.02 11.81
N ASN A 81 4.49 -17.22 12.20
CA ASN A 81 4.82 -18.30 11.25
C ASN A 81 3.68 -18.61 10.28
N SER A 82 2.44 -18.62 10.75
CA SER A 82 1.27 -18.85 9.89
C SER A 82 1.14 -17.81 8.77
N LEU A 83 1.45 -16.55 9.07
CA LEU A 83 1.41 -15.47 8.10
C LEU A 83 2.61 -15.51 7.16
N PHE A 84 3.79 -15.86 7.67
CA PHE A 84 4.98 -16.09 6.87
C PHE A 84 4.79 -17.23 5.86
N GLU A 85 4.23 -18.36 6.30
CA GLU A 85 3.90 -19.49 5.43
C GLU A 85 2.83 -19.13 4.39
N GLN A 86 1.79 -18.38 4.78
CA GLN A 86 0.80 -17.88 3.84
C GLN A 86 1.44 -17.01 2.76
N PHE A 87 2.35 -16.11 3.15
CA PHE A 87 3.11 -15.27 2.21
C PHE A 87 3.97 -16.13 1.27
N MET A 88 4.69 -17.13 1.78
CA MET A 88 5.50 -18.03 0.95
C MET A 88 4.66 -18.77 -0.10
N ARG A 89 3.48 -19.28 0.29
CA ARG A 89 2.58 -20.00 -0.64
C ARG A 89 2.04 -19.12 -1.77
N LYS A 90 1.97 -17.81 -1.53
CA LYS A 90 1.56 -16.84 -2.54
C LYS A 90 2.69 -16.48 -3.50
N GLU A 91 3.94 -16.86 -3.24
CA GLU A 91 5.09 -16.44 -4.05
C GLU A 91 5.15 -14.90 -4.22
N ALA A 92 4.68 -14.17 -3.20
CA ALA A 92 4.60 -12.72 -3.24
C ALA A 92 5.97 -12.08 -2.97
N LEU A 93 6.12 -10.82 -3.40
CA LEU A 93 7.34 -10.02 -3.19
C LEU A 93 7.10 -8.94 -2.13
N ILE A 94 8.02 -8.81 -1.17
CA ILE A 94 8.12 -7.64 -0.30
C ILE A 94 9.34 -6.80 -0.70
N GLN A 95 9.13 -5.51 -0.95
CA GLN A 95 10.17 -4.58 -1.37
C GLN A 95 10.18 -3.35 -0.45
N GLY A 96 11.33 -3.09 0.17
CA GLY A 96 11.55 -1.84 0.90
C GLY A 96 11.77 -0.67 -0.05
N CYS A 97 11.30 0.51 0.32
CA CYS A 97 11.56 1.76 -0.37
C CYS A 97 11.99 2.83 0.66
N TRP A 98 13.14 3.46 0.41
CA TRP A 98 13.70 4.47 1.31
C TRP A 98 14.21 5.68 0.54
N GLY A 99 13.63 6.85 0.84
CA GLY A 99 13.92 8.08 0.11
C GLY A 99 13.34 8.10 -1.30
N TYR A 100 13.67 9.14 -2.05
CA TYR A 100 13.31 9.30 -3.46
C TYR A 100 14.40 10.10 -4.18
N SER A 101 14.62 9.81 -5.47
CA SER A 101 15.59 10.54 -6.29
C SER A 101 14.86 11.61 -7.11
N ILE A 102 14.85 12.85 -6.60
CA ILE A 102 14.18 13.97 -7.29
C ILE A 102 14.74 14.20 -8.70
N ARG A 103 16.00 13.82 -8.97
CA ARG A 103 16.62 13.98 -10.29
C ARG A 103 16.06 12.98 -11.31
N GLU A 104 15.86 11.75 -10.89
CA GLU A 104 15.33 10.68 -11.75
C GLU A 104 13.82 10.80 -11.94
N GLU A 105 13.11 11.29 -10.92
CA GLU A 105 11.65 11.32 -10.87
C GLU A 105 11.07 12.70 -11.23
N ARG A 106 11.92 13.71 -11.48
CA ARG A 106 11.51 15.10 -11.72
C ARG A 106 10.42 15.22 -12.78
N LYS A 107 10.58 14.48 -13.88
CA LYS A 107 9.66 14.51 -15.01
C LYS A 107 8.30 13.94 -14.59
N LEU A 108 8.30 12.81 -13.90
CA LEU A 108 7.07 12.18 -13.39
C LEU A 108 6.32 13.10 -12.41
N VAL A 109 7.02 13.64 -11.42
CA VAL A 109 6.42 14.56 -10.43
C VAL A 109 5.87 15.80 -11.11
N SER A 110 6.63 16.41 -12.03
CA SER A 110 6.18 17.58 -12.79
C SER A 110 4.95 17.28 -13.65
N ASP A 111 4.89 16.11 -14.28
CA ASP A 111 3.78 15.72 -15.14
C ASP A 111 2.51 15.45 -14.33
N VAL A 112 2.62 14.88 -13.13
CA VAL A 112 1.49 14.65 -12.21
C VAL A 112 0.94 15.97 -11.66
N LEU A 113 1.82 16.87 -11.19
CA LEU A 113 1.39 18.15 -10.63
C LEU A 113 0.71 19.04 -11.68
N ARG A 114 1.16 19.01 -12.94
CA ARG A 114 0.56 19.79 -14.03
C ARG A 114 -0.79 19.28 -14.53
N ARG A 115 -1.15 18.02 -14.24
CA ARG A 115 -2.42 17.42 -14.66
C ARG A 115 -3.56 17.67 -13.68
N ASN A 116 -3.25 18.12 -12.47
CA ASN A 116 -4.20 18.31 -11.36
C ASN A 116 -4.24 19.76 -10.84
N LEU A 117 -3.60 20.69 -11.55
CA LEU A 117 -3.69 22.15 -11.40
C LEU A 117 -4.32 22.73 -12.66
#